data_AF-A0A545T572-F1
#
_entry.id   AF-A0A545T572-F1
#
_cell.length_a   1.000
_cell.length_b   1.000
_cell.length_c   1.000
_cell.angle_alpha   90.00
_cell.angle_beta   90.00
_cell.angle_gamma   90.00
#
_symmetry.space_group_name_H-M   'P 1'
#
loop_
_entity.id
_entity.type
_entity.pdbx_description
1 polymer ?
#
loop_
_entity_poly.entity_id
_entity_poly.type
_entity_poly.pdbx_seq_one_letter_code
_entity_poly.pdbx_strand_id
1 'polypeptide(L)'
;MVFCQKLQKEGPPMSFAPVPGELGQRILENISAEGWKLWMNHQTMLINEKHLNLADPEARAYLTGEMEKFLFGGDYDKVEGYVPPSE
;
A
#
# COMPACT_ATOMS: atom_id res chain seq x y z
N MET A 1 -9.34 9.66 13.57
CA MET A 1 -8.14 8.79 13.69
C MET A 1 -8.52 7.45 13.11
N VAL A 2 -7.58 6.74 12.49
CA VAL A 2 -7.82 5.41 11.91
C VAL A 2 -6.80 4.43 12.48
N PHE A 3 -7.24 3.22 12.80
CA PHE A 3 -6.34 2.17 13.23
C PHE A 3 -5.65 1.59 11.99
N CYS A 4 -4.35 1.85 11.85
CA CYS A 4 -3.59 1.34 10.73
C CYS A 4 -3.24 -0.13 10.97
N GLN A 5 -3.87 -1.04 10.23
CA GLN A 5 -3.59 -2.48 10.34
C GLN A 5 -2.13 -2.81 10.01
N LYS A 6 -1.51 -2.09 9.06
CA LYS A 6 -0.10 -2.27 8.72
C LYS A 6 0.85 -1.91 9.86
N LEU A 7 0.61 -0.77 10.51
CA LEU A 7 1.50 -0.24 11.54
C LEU A 7 1.09 -0.67 12.95
N GLN A 8 -0.05 -1.36 13.09
CA GLN A 8 -0.66 -1.78 14.36
C GLN A 8 -0.76 -0.61 15.37
N LYS A 9 -0.98 0.60 14.85
CA LYS A 9 -1.10 1.84 15.64
C LYS A 9 -2.15 2.76 15.03
N GLU A 10 -2.71 3.61 15.86
CA GLU A 10 -3.62 4.66 15.40
C GLU A 10 -2.84 5.80 14.74
N GLY A 11 -3.39 6.32 13.65
CA GLY A 11 -2.78 7.43 12.91
C GLY A 11 -3.81 8.35 12.27
N PRO A 12 -3.35 9.44 11.66
CA PRO A 12 -4.21 10.31 10.87
C PRO A 12 -4.77 9.52 9.66
N PRO A 13 -6.10 9.60 9.42
CA PRO A 13 -6.69 9.00 8.23
C PRO A 13 -6.20 9.71 6.96
N MET A 14 -6.32 9.04 5.82
CA MET A 14 -6.13 9.68 4.53
C MET A 14 -7.25 10.69 4.26
N SER A 15 -6.90 11.79 3.58
CA SER A 15 -7.87 12.82 3.20
C SER A 15 -8.80 12.37 2.07
N PHE A 16 -8.39 11.38 1.27
CA PHE A 16 -9.14 10.88 0.11
C PHE A 16 -8.79 9.43 -0.17
N ALA A 17 -9.76 8.69 -0.71
CA ALA A 17 -9.56 7.31 -1.11
C ALA A 17 -8.63 7.26 -2.35
N PRO A 18 -7.54 6.48 -2.32
CA PRO A 18 -6.57 6.46 -3.41
C PRO A 18 -7.06 5.70 -4.64
N VAL A 19 -8.02 4.80 -4.47
CA VAL A 19 -8.61 4.00 -5.54
C VAL A 19 -10.14 4.11 -5.47
N PRO A 20 -10.84 4.11 -6.60
CA PRO A 20 -12.30 4.08 -6.61
C PRO A 20 -12.82 2.69 -6.20
N GLY A 21 -14.03 2.65 -5.64
CA GLY A 21 -14.72 1.41 -5.25
C GLY A 21 -14.52 1.02 -3.78
N GLU A 22 -14.98 -0.18 -3.43
CA GLU A 22 -14.96 -0.70 -2.06
C GLU A 22 -13.54 -0.85 -1.51
N LEU A 23 -12.57 -1.17 -2.37
CA LEU A 23 -11.16 -1.29 -2.01
C LEU A 23 -10.63 0.03 -1.42
N GLY A 24 -10.99 1.17 -2.02
CA GLY A 24 -10.55 2.49 -1.57
C GLY A 24 -11.13 2.87 -0.23
N GLN A 25 -12.41 2.55 0.00
CA GLN A 25 -13.05 2.74 1.30
C GLN A 25 -12.38 1.88 2.37
N ARG A 26 -12.16 0.60 2.08
CA ARG A 26 -11.49 -0.33 3.00
C ARG A 26 -10.08 0.17 3.38
N ILE A 27 -9.32 0.68 2.41
CA ILE A 27 -8.01 1.27 2.64
C ILE A 27 -8.14 2.52 3.52
N LEU A 28 -9.06 3.42 3.22
CA LEU A 28 -9.29 4.64 4.01
C LEU A 28 -9.67 4.35 5.47
N GLU A 29 -10.43 3.27 5.71
CA GLU A 29 -10.93 2.87 7.03
C GLU A 29 -9.96 2.01 7.85
N ASN A 30 -8.97 1.38 7.21
CA ASN A 30 -8.05 0.45 7.89
C ASN A 30 -6.58 0.86 7.79
N ILE A 31 -6.25 1.88 7.00
CA ILE A 31 -4.88 2.31 6.73
C ILE A 31 -4.76 3.81 6.98
N SER A 32 -3.73 4.19 7.74
CA SER A 32 -3.41 5.60 7.98
C SER A 32 -2.66 6.20 6.79
N ALA A 33 -2.62 7.54 6.75
CA ALA A 33 -1.83 8.27 5.76
C ALA A 33 -0.35 7.83 5.75
N GLU A 34 0.20 7.46 6.90
CA GLU A 34 1.57 6.94 7.02
C GLU A 34 1.70 5.55 6.37
N GLY A 35 0.80 4.62 6.67
CA GLY A 35 0.79 3.28 6.06
C GLY A 35 0.66 3.33 4.54
N TRP A 36 -0.13 4.27 4.04
CA TRP A 36 -0.28 4.49 2.60
C TRP A 36 0.99 5.03 1.93
N LYS A 37 1.72 5.94 2.57
CA LYS A 37 3.03 6.40 2.07
C LYS A 37 4.02 5.24 1.93
N LEU A 38 4.02 4.30 2.87
CA LEU A 38 4.88 3.10 2.78
C LEU A 38 4.52 2.26 1.55
N TRP A 39 3.23 2.08 1.29
CA TRP A 39 2.77 1.40 0.08
C TRP A 39 3.20 2.13 -1.20
N MET A 40 3.09 3.46 -1.26
CA MET A 40 3.51 4.23 -2.45
C MET A 40 5.00 4.05 -2.77
N ASN A 41 5.85 4.04 -1.73
CA ASN A 41 7.28 3.75 -1.88
C ASN A 41 7.50 2.32 -2.39
N HIS A 42 6.78 1.35 -1.81
CA HIS A 42 6.88 -0.05 -2.20
C HIS A 42 6.39 -0.31 -3.63
N GLN A 43 5.28 0.30 -4.04
CA GLN A 43 4.78 0.28 -5.40
C GLN A 43 5.83 0.82 -6.38
N THR A 44 6.49 1.93 -6.04
CA THR A 44 7.55 2.50 -6.89
C THR A 44 8.72 1.53 -7.05
N MET A 45 9.12 0.83 -5.98
CA MET A 45 10.16 -0.21 -6.05
C MET A 45 9.72 -1.38 -6.92
N LEU A 46 8.51 -1.91 -6.74
CA LEU A 46 7.97 -2.99 -7.55
C LEU A 46 7.89 -2.65 -9.03
N ILE A 47 7.50 -1.41 -9.37
CA ILE A 47 7.44 -0.92 -10.75
C ILE A 47 8.84 -0.93 -11.38
N ASN A 48 9.86 -0.47 -10.66
CA ASN A 48 11.22 -0.43 -11.18
C ASN A 48 11.86 -1.83 -11.26
N GLU A 49 11.74 -2.65 -10.21
CA GLU A 49 12.31 -3.99 -10.15
C GLU A 49 11.69 -4.95 -11.17
N LYS A 50 10.35 -4.94 -11.28
CA LYS A 50 9.62 -5.84 -12.18
C LYS A 50 9.34 -5.19 -13.54
N HIS A 51 9.89 -3.99 -13.79
CA HIS A 51 9.67 -3.21 -15.01
C HIS A 51 8.18 -3.11 -15.40
N LEU A 52 7.32 -2.91 -14.39
CA LEU A 52 5.87 -2.91 -14.59
C LEU A 52 5.41 -1.67 -15.34
N ASN A 53 4.51 -1.85 -16.29
CA ASN A 53 3.90 -0.74 -17.00
C ASN A 53 2.51 -0.43 -16.44
N LEU A 54 2.29 0.76 -15.90
CA LEU A 54 0.98 1.18 -15.38
C LEU A 54 -0.12 1.25 -16.45
N ALA A 55 0.24 1.27 -17.73
CA ALA A 55 -0.71 1.16 -18.83
C ALA A 55 -1.23 -0.28 -19.03
N ASP A 56 -0.48 -1.27 -18.53
CA ASP A 56 -0.81 -2.68 -18.69
C ASP A 56 -1.83 -3.12 -17.61
N PRO A 57 -2.99 -3.69 -18.00
CA PRO A 57 -3.99 -4.16 -17.05
C PRO A 57 -3.49 -5.31 -16.15
N GLU A 58 -2.58 -6.17 -16.62
CA GLU A 58 -1.99 -7.24 -15.81
C GLU A 58 -1.09 -6.65 -14.73
N ALA A 59 -0.27 -5.66 -15.07
CA ALA A 59 0.56 -4.95 -14.10
C ALA A 59 -0.29 -4.23 -13.04
N ARG A 60 -1.41 -3.62 -13.44
CA ARG A 60 -2.35 -3.00 -12.47
C ARG A 60 -2.97 -4.05 -11.55
N ALA A 61 -3.42 -5.19 -12.10
CA ALA A 61 -3.97 -6.29 -11.30
C ALA A 61 -2.93 -6.85 -10.31
N TYR A 62 -1.69 -7.00 -10.74
CA TYR A 62 -0.56 -7.41 -9.90
C TYR A 62 -0.33 -6.41 -8.76
N LEU A 63 -0.24 -5.12 -9.07
CA LEU A 63 -0.04 -4.07 -8.07
C LEU A 63 -1.19 -3.99 -7.07
N THR A 64 -2.44 -4.17 -7.51
CA THR A 64 -3.59 -4.23 -6.61
C THR A 64 -3.52 -5.43 -5.68
N GLY A 65 -3.15 -6.61 -6.18
CA GLY A 65 -2.95 -7.80 -5.36
C GLY A 65 -1.83 -7.63 -4.32
N GLU A 66 -0.69 -7.09 -4.73
CA GLU A 66 0.41 -6.79 -3.81
C GLU A 66 0.05 -5.70 -2.79
N MET A 67 -0.75 -4.71 -3.19
CA MET A 67 -1.26 -3.67 -2.29
C MET A 67 -2.08 -4.27 -1.16
N GLU A 68 -3.04 -5.12 -1.49
CA GLU A 68 -3.91 -5.77 -0.50
C GLU A 68 -3.10 -6.62 0.47
N LYS A 69 -2.15 -7.42 -0.04
CA LYS A 69 -1.26 -8.21 0.80
C LYS A 69 -0.38 -7.32 1.69
N PHE A 70 0.21 -6.26 1.13
CA PHE A 70 1.12 -5.36 1.84
C PHE A 70 0.42 -4.62 2.98
N LEU A 71 -0.80 -4.15 2.74
CA LEU A 71 -1.58 -3.30 3.66
C LEU A 71 -2.32 -4.10 4.73
N PHE A 72 -2.90 -5.25 4.37
CA PHE A 72 -3.76 -6.04 5.27
C PHE A 72 -3.06 -7.27 5.87
N GLY A 73 -1.74 -7.40 5.72
CA GLY A 73 -0.96 -8.45 6.38
C GLY A 73 -1.05 -9.82 5.72
N GLY A 74 -1.26 -9.86 4.40
CA GLY A 74 -1.01 -11.07 3.62
C GLY A 74 0.49 -11.37 3.48
N ASP A 75 0.83 -12.56 2.99
CA ASP A 75 2.19 -12.87 2.54
C ASP A 75 2.47 -12.04 1.27
N TYR A 76 3.01 -10.83 1.45
CA TYR A 76 3.37 -9.91 0.36
C TYR A 76 4.83 -10.08 -0.03
N ASP A 77 5.18 -9.74 -1.27
CA ASP A 77 6.54 -9.81 -1.80
C ASP A 77 7.42 -8.81 -1.00
N LYS A 78 8.06 -9.32 0.06
CA LYS A 78 8.93 -8.54 0.93
C LYS A 78 10.19 -8.22 0.16
N VAL A 79 10.25 -7.05 -0.47
CA VAL A 79 11.49 -6.47 -0.96
C VAL A 79 12.46 -6.41 0.24
N GLU A 80 13.48 -7.27 0.21
CA GLU A 80 14.49 -7.43 1.25
C GLU A 80 15.25 -6.12 1.43
N GLY A 81 14.86 -5.29 2.41
CA GLY A 81 15.64 -4.08 2.75
C GLY A 81 14.85 -2.86 3.23
N TYR A 82 13.52 -2.89 3.26
CA TYR A 82 12.78 -1.70 3.68
C TYR A 82 12.71 -1.53 5.21
N VAL A 83 13.74 -0.87 5.76
CA VAL A 83 13.72 -0.30 7.12
C VAL A 83 13.13 1.12 7.00
N PRO A 84 11.94 1.41 7.56
CA PRO A 84 11.45 2.78 7.57
C PRO A 84 12.46 3.66 8.34
N PRO A 85 12.85 4.83 7.81
CA PRO A 85 13.75 5.73 8.54
C PRO A 85 13.06 6.14 9.85
N SER A 86 13.74 5.89 10.96
CA SER A 86 13.37 6.41 12.27
C SER A 86 13.63 7.92 12.26
N GLU A 87 12.58 8.73 12.27
CA GLU A 87 12.66 10.10 12.79
C GLU A 87 12.38 10.11 14.29
#